data_AF-A0A815LRX1-F1
#
_entry.id   AF-A0A815LRX1-F1
#
_cell.length_a   1.000
_cell.length_b   1.000
_cell.length_c   1.000
_cell.angle_alpha   90.00
_cell.angle_beta   90.00
_cell.angle_gamma   90.00
#
_symmetry.space_group_name_H-M   'P 1'
#
loop_
_entity.id
_entity.type
_entity.pdbx_description
1 polymer ?
#
loop_
_entity_poly.entity_id
_entity_poly.type
_entity_poly.pdbx_seq_one_letter_code
_entity_poly.pdbx_strand_id
1 'polypeptide(L)'
;MRLSLSRLGMTWGRIGQQRGKVEYTLSAYEQNPYAGVFGDVSYRYYSRLFKTLFTIWVPNILLGYGVFTWANWEYTRCQRKLPSQFADEKPPENEAHGDDK
;
A
#
# COMPACT_ATOMS: atom_id res chain seq x y z
N MET A 1 21.68 0.19 -1.57
CA MET A 1 22.24 1.34 -0.82
C MET A 1 22.32 2.54 -1.75
N ARG A 2 21.63 3.65 -1.44
CA ARG A 2 21.63 4.85 -2.28
C ARG A 2 22.77 5.75 -1.79
N LEU A 3 23.88 5.83 -2.53
CA LEU A 3 24.98 6.74 -2.22
C LEU A 3 24.52 8.16 -2.56
N SER A 4 24.30 9.00 -1.55
CA SER A 4 24.02 10.43 -1.78
C SER A 4 25.30 11.15 -2.16
N LEU A 5 25.22 12.04 -3.16
CA LEU A 5 26.34 12.83 -3.70
C LEU A 5 27.08 13.61 -2.59
N SER A 6 26.36 14.01 -1.54
CA SER A 6 26.91 14.68 -0.36
C SER A 6 27.89 13.80 0.43
N ARG A 7 27.68 12.48 0.47
CA ARG A 7 28.57 11.53 1.16
C ARG A 7 29.87 11.26 0.37
N LEU A 8 29.88 11.62 -0.91
CA LEU A 8 31.06 11.58 -1.80
C LEU A 8 31.82 12.92 -1.82
N GLY A 9 31.50 13.86 -0.91
CA GLY A 9 32.20 15.14 -0.81
C GLY A 9 31.96 16.10 -1.98
N MET A 10 30.88 15.91 -2.75
CA MET A 10 30.54 16.82 -3.84
C MET A 10 29.97 18.13 -3.29
N THR A 11 30.80 19.17 -3.32
CA THR A 11 30.44 20.55 -2.97
C THR A 11 30.02 21.34 -4.20
N TRP A 12 29.37 22.48 -4.00
CA TRP A 12 29.18 23.49 -5.05
C TRP A 12 30.51 23.76 -5.78
N GLY A 13 30.46 23.80 -7.12
CA GLY A 13 31.63 23.88 -8.00
C GLY A 13 32.24 22.53 -8.43
N ARG A 14 31.89 21.40 -7.79
CA ARG A 14 32.39 20.06 -8.13
C ARG A 14 31.29 19.05 -8.50
N ILE A 15 30.04 19.51 -8.64
CA ILE A 15 28.84 18.68 -8.83
C ILE A 15 28.74 18.15 -10.28
N GLY A 16 29.28 18.87 -11.25
CA GLY A 16 29.30 18.45 -12.65
C GLY A 16 29.79 19.54 -13.58
N GLN A 17 30.18 19.17 -14.80
CA GLN A 17 30.50 20.13 -15.85
C GLN A 17 29.30 20.26 -16.80
N GLN A 18 28.72 21.46 -16.88
CA GLN A 18 27.68 21.81 -17.85
C GLN A 18 28.17 23.03 -18.65
N ARG A 19 28.00 23.01 -19.97
CA ARG A 19 28.37 24.10 -20.88
C ARG A 19 27.16 24.44 -21.75
N GLY A 20 26.96 25.73 -22.02
CA GLY A 20 25.95 26.19 -22.99
C GLY A 20 24.49 26.23 -22.52
N LYS A 21 24.24 26.20 -21.21
CA LYS A 21 22.88 26.37 -20.65
C LYS A 21 22.71 27.80 -20.15
N VAL A 22 21.67 28.49 -20.61
CA VAL A 22 21.26 29.80 -20.09
C VAL A 22 19.91 29.64 -19.41
N GLU A 23 19.81 30.12 -18.17
CA GLU A 23 18.60 30.08 -17.37
C GLU A 23 18.18 31.51 -17.04
N TYR A 24 16.89 31.78 -17.14
CA TYR A 24 16.30 33.08 -16.81
C TYR A 24 15.37 32.92 -15.63
N THR A 25 15.47 33.83 -14.67
CA THR A 25 14.63 33.85 -13.48
C THR A 25 14.12 35.27 -13.24
N LEU A 26 12.92 35.37 -12.67
CA LEU A 26 12.34 36.65 -12.25
C LEU A 26 12.60 36.85 -10.75
N SER A 27 12.66 38.10 -10.28
CA SER A 27 12.76 38.38 -8.84
C SER A 27 11.54 37.84 -8.09
N ALA A 28 11.72 37.31 -6.88
CA ALA A 28 10.63 36.73 -6.10
C ALA A 28 9.50 37.76 -5.79
N TYR A 29 9.84 39.05 -5.71
CA TYR A 29 8.87 40.13 -5.48
C TYR A 29 8.03 40.48 -6.70
N GLU A 30 8.44 40.03 -7.88
CA GLU A 30 7.73 40.25 -9.15
C GLU A 30 6.86 39.04 -9.54
N GLN A 31 7.05 37.90 -8.86
CA GLN A 31 6.30 36.68 -9.10
C GLN A 31 5.06 36.61 -8.21
N ASN A 32 3.96 36.09 -8.76
CA ASN A 32 2.81 35.70 -7.95
C ASN A 32 3.02 34.28 -7.38
N PRO A 33 3.09 34.09 -6.05
CA PRO A 33 3.33 32.78 -5.44
C PRO A 33 2.20 31.76 -5.69
N TYR A 34 1.01 32.23 -6.04
CA TYR A 34 -0.16 31.39 -6.32
C TYR A 34 -0.51 31.32 -7.80
N ALA A 35 0.41 31.71 -8.69
CA ALA A 35 0.21 31.59 -10.13
C ALA A 35 -0.15 30.14 -10.51
N GLY A 36 -1.29 29.97 -11.18
CA GLY A 36 -1.71 28.68 -11.73
C GLY A 36 -2.28 27.66 -10.72
N VAL A 37 -2.50 28.04 -9.44
CA VAL A 37 -3.01 27.12 -8.40
C VAL A 37 -4.29 26.40 -8.82
N PHE A 38 -5.29 27.14 -9.31
CA PHE A 38 -6.59 26.57 -9.73
C PHE A 38 -6.64 26.08 -11.18
N GLY A 39 -5.59 26.31 -11.97
CA GLY A 39 -5.49 25.85 -13.35
C GLY A 39 -4.47 24.72 -13.46
N ASP A 40 -3.36 25.04 -14.12
CA ASP A 40 -2.25 24.13 -14.42
C ASP A 40 -1.74 23.31 -13.24
N VAL A 41 -1.62 23.90 -12.06
CA VAL A 41 -1.06 23.21 -10.90
C VAL A 41 -2.02 22.13 -10.45
N SER A 42 -3.30 22.47 -10.24
CA SER A 42 -4.32 21.52 -9.81
C SER A 42 -4.41 20.31 -10.75
N TYR A 43 -4.49 20.53 -12.07
CA TYR A 43 -4.59 19.43 -13.04
C TYR A 43 -3.35 18.51 -13.03
N ARG A 44 -2.15 19.08 -12.91
CA ARG A 44 -0.90 18.31 -12.77
C ARG A 44 -0.88 17.51 -11.46
N TYR A 45 -1.45 18.03 -10.37
CA TYR A 45 -1.59 17.29 -9.12
C TYR A 45 -2.60 16.15 -9.24
N TYR A 46 -3.79 16.39 -9.81
CA TYR A 46 -4.79 15.35 -10.03
C TYR A 46 -4.25 14.20 -10.88
N SER A 47 -3.63 14.51 -12.02
CA SER A 47 -3.05 13.49 -12.91
C SER A 47 -1.94 12.68 -12.22
N ARG A 48 -1.11 13.30 -11.38
CA ARG A 48 -0.10 12.58 -10.56
C ARG A 48 -0.73 11.72 -9.47
N LEU A 49 -1.76 12.24 -8.80
CA LEU A 49 -2.49 11.53 -7.76
C LEU A 49 -3.15 10.28 -8.32
N PHE A 50 -3.89 10.40 -9.43
CA PHE A 50 -4.54 9.25 -10.07
C PHE A 50 -3.52 8.23 -10.57
N LYS A 51 -2.44 8.66 -11.23
CA LYS A 51 -1.37 7.72 -11.65
C LYS A 51 -0.80 6.95 -10.46
N THR A 52 -0.54 7.64 -9.35
CA THR A 52 0.02 7.02 -8.13
C THR A 52 -0.99 6.09 -7.47
N LEU A 53 -2.24 6.51 -7.35
CA LEU A 53 -3.32 5.72 -6.77
C LEU A 53 -3.53 4.43 -7.56
N PHE A 54 -3.74 4.51 -8.87
CA PHE A 54 -4.03 3.34 -9.69
C PHE A 54 -2.83 2.40 -9.87
N THR A 55 -1.61 2.93 -9.98
CA THR A 55 -0.43 2.10 -10.24
C THR A 55 0.12 1.45 -8.98
N ILE A 56 0.09 2.17 -7.85
CA ILE A 56 0.79 1.74 -6.63
C ILE A 56 -0.21 1.39 -5.53
N TRP A 57 -1.15 2.27 -5.20
CA TRP A 57 -1.97 2.08 -4.00
C TRP A 57 -3.08 1.05 -4.18
N VAL A 58 -3.86 1.16 -5.26
CA VAL A 58 -5.04 0.33 -5.50
C VAL A 58 -4.69 -1.17 -5.55
N PRO A 59 -3.67 -1.63 -6.30
CA PRO A 59 -3.33 -3.05 -6.35
C PRO A 59 -2.91 -3.61 -4.98
N ASN A 60 -2.11 -2.84 -4.21
CA ASN A 60 -1.63 -3.27 -2.91
C ASN A 60 -2.75 -3.34 -1.86
N ILE A 61 -3.66 -2.37 -1.86
CA ILE A 61 -4.82 -2.36 -0.95
C ILE A 61 -5.76 -3.51 -1.30
N LEU A 62 -6.08 -3.71 -2.58
CA LEU A 62 -6.97 -4.79 -3.01
C LEU A 62 -6.38 -6.17 -2.68
N LEU A 63 -5.08 -6.36 -2.93
CA LEU A 63 -4.40 -7.60 -2.58
C LEU A 63 -4.41 -7.84 -1.07
N GLY A 64 -4.05 -6.83 -0.28
CA GLY A 64 -4.06 -6.93 1.18
C GLY A 64 -5.45 -7.25 1.74
N TYR A 65 -6.48 -6.56 1.24
CA TYR A 65 -7.86 -6.81 1.66
C TYR A 65 -8.37 -8.19 1.20
N GLY A 66 -8.01 -8.62 -0.01
CA GLY A 66 -8.32 -9.96 -0.51
C GLY A 66 -7.72 -11.07 0.35
N VAL A 67 -6.45 -10.93 0.73
CA VAL A 67 -5.79 -11.90 1.64
C VAL A 67 -6.44 -11.89 3.03
N PHE A 68 -6.74 -10.70 3.56
CA PHE A 68 -7.38 -10.57 4.88
C PHE A 68 -8.76 -11.24 4.92
N THR A 69 -9.60 -10.99 3.90
CA THR A 69 -10.95 -11.58 3.82
C THR A 69 -10.90 -13.09 3.67
N TRP A 70 -10.01 -13.60 2.81
CA TRP A 70 -9.80 -15.04 2.65
C TRP A 70 -9.31 -15.70 3.95
N ALA A 71 -8.31 -15.12 4.62
CA ALA A 71 -7.76 -15.67 5.85
C ALA A 71 -8.81 -15.74 6.97
N ASN A 72 -9.65 -14.71 7.11
CA ASN A 72 -10.73 -14.73 8.09
C ASN A 72 -11.79 -15.79 7.76
N TRP A 73 -12.17 -15.92 6.49
CA TRP A 73 -13.12 -16.95 6.07
C TRP A 73 -12.57 -18.35 6.35
N GLU A 74 -11.31 -18.62 5.98
CA GLU A 74 -10.68 -19.91 6.19
C GLU A 74 -10.52 -20.22 7.68
N TYR A 75 -10.14 -19.22 8.49
CA TYR A 75 -10.07 -19.38 9.95
C TYR A 75 -11.42 -19.81 10.54
N THR A 76 -12.51 -19.13 10.17
CA THR A 76 -13.85 -19.48 10.65
C THR A 76 -14.32 -20.86 10.16
N ARG A 77 -13.89 -21.28 8.96
CA ARG A 77 -14.16 -22.63 8.43
C ARG A 77 -13.43 -23.70 9.24
N CYS A 78 -12.14 -23.50 9.50
CA CYS A 78 -11.29 -24.47 10.22
C CYS A 78 -11.67 -24.62 11.70
N GLN A 79 -12.31 -23.62 12.31
CA GLN A 79 -12.83 -23.74 13.67
C GLN A 79 -14.05 -24.68 13.78
N ARG A 80 -14.72 -24.98 12.68
CA ARG A 80 -15.87 -25.89 12.70
C ARG A 80 -15.40 -27.33 12.76
N LYS A 81 -16.03 -28.11 13.64
CA LYS A 81 -15.81 -29.57 13.73
C LYS A 81 -16.14 -30.22 12.38
N LEU A 82 -15.25 -31.08 11.90
CA LEU A 82 -15.47 -31.84 10.67
C LEU A 82 -16.27 -33.11 11.01
N PRO A 83 -17.44 -33.34 10.40
CA PRO A 83 -18.27 -34.52 10.71
C PRO A 83 -17.55 -35.84 10.36
N SER A 84 -16.63 -35.81 9.38
CA SER A 84 -15.81 -36.97 9.00
C SER A 84 -14.85 -37.43 10.10
N GLN A 85 -14.53 -36.58 11.08
CA GLN A 85 -13.64 -36.95 12.19
C GLN A 85 -14.35 -37.83 13.23
N PHE A 86 -15.68 -37.90 13.21
CA PHE A 86 -16.49 -38.66 14.17
C PHE A 86 -17.14 -39.90 13.53
N ALA A 87 -16.82 -40.21 12.28
CA ALA A 87 -17.48 -41.30 11.54
C ALA A 87 -17.12 -42.70 12.08
N ASP A 88 -15.95 -42.85 12.70
CA ASP A 88 -15.43 -44.12 13.22
C ASP A 88 -15.48 -44.20 14.77
N GLU A 89 -15.99 -43.17 15.45
CA GLU A 89 -16.14 -43.18 16.91
C GLU A 89 -17.38 -44.00 17.30
N LYS A 90 -17.15 -45.13 17.98
CA LYS A 90 -18.21 -45.93 18.62
C LYS A 90 -18.71 -45.16 19.85
N PRO A 91 -20.04 -45.09 20.12
CA PRO A 91 -20.56 -44.38 21.29
C PRO A 91 -19.92 -44.95 22.58
N PRO A 92 -19.58 -44.10 23.56
CA PRO A 92 -19.06 -44.59 24.83
C PRO A 92 -20.10 -45.49 25.50
N GLU A 93 -19.69 -46.68 25.92
CA GLU A 93 -20.55 -47.73 26.48
C GLU A 93 -21.20 -47.37 27.84
N ASN A 94 -21.05 -46.12 28.30
CA ASN A 94 -21.34 -45.69 29.67
C ASN A 94 -22.51 -44.67 29.78
N GLU A 95 -23.12 -44.23 28.68
CA GLU A 95 -24.21 -43.23 28.70
C GLU A 95 -25.58 -43.78 28.26
N ALA A 96 -25.76 -45.11 28.18
CA ALA A 96 -27.04 -45.72 27.83
C ALA A 96 -28.06 -45.78 28.99
N HIS A 97 -27.89 -45.01 30.07
CA HIS A 97 -28.69 -45.14 31.29
C HIS A 97 -29.15 -43.81 31.92
N GLY A 98 -29.50 -42.83 31.10
CA GLY A 98 -30.17 -41.61 31.57
C GLY A 98 -31.26 -41.19 30.60
N ASP A 99 -32.47 -41.09 31.11
CA ASP A 99 -33.62 -40.36 30.55
C ASP A 99 -34.56 -41.12 29.60
N ASP A 100 -35.13 -42.22 30.12
CA ASP A 100 -36.57 -42.50 29.96
C ASP A 100 -37.30 -41.95 31.20
N LYS A 101 -37.92 -40.77 31.10
CA LYS A 101 -39.17 -40.34 31.78
C LYS A 101 -39.69 -39.03 31.20
#